data_AF-A0A929JTM6-F1
#
_entry.id   AF-A0A929JTM6-F1
#
_cell.length_a   1.000
_cell.length_b   1.000
_cell.length_c   1.000
_cell.angle_alpha   90.00
_cell.angle_beta   90.00
_cell.angle_gamma   90.00
#
_symmetry.space_group_name_H-M   'P 1'
#
loop_
_entity.id
_entity.type
_entity.pdbx_description
1 polymer ?
#
loop_
_entity_poly.entity_id
_entity_poly.type
_entity_poly.pdbx_seq_one_letter_code
_entity_poly.pdbx_strand_id
1 'polypeptide(L)'
;MSNVSGIIKSIQDIMRKDVGVDGDAQRISQLVWMFFLKILDDREDELDLLENDYKSPLPAHLRWRAWAKNPEGMTGDELADFINVQLFPYLKDKLNTHGPAGKRAMVVRDLFEDAYNYMKSGTLMRQVINKLCEIDFNTKKDRHTFGGIYEQILKDLQSAGNAGEFYTPRAVTRFIVNRVAPRLDETVLDPACGTGGFLTCTIEHKRKHYVKNTDDEETLQTSLRGVEKKSLPHMLCVTNMILHEIDTPTNIRHDNTLSRPYKDYSNRDKVNVVVTNPPFGGMEEDGIENNFPASFRTRETADLFLVLIIKLLKNQGRAAVVLPDGFLFGEGMKTRLK
;
A
#
# COMPACT_ATOMS: atom_id res chain seq x y z
N MET A 1 -4.01 27.97 -5.92
CA MET A 1 -3.57 26.56 -6.06
C MET A 1 -2.54 26.31 -4.98
N SER A 2 -2.74 25.33 -4.09
CA SER A 2 -1.71 24.94 -3.12
C SER A 2 -0.41 24.64 -3.88
N ASN A 3 0.73 25.13 -3.39
CA ASN A 3 2.05 24.93 -4.03
C ASN A 3 2.59 23.50 -3.75
N VAL A 4 1.78 22.50 -4.08
CA VAL A 4 2.01 21.09 -3.79
C VAL A 4 3.31 20.59 -4.41
N SER A 5 3.46 20.88 -5.70
CA SER A 5 4.64 20.52 -6.48
C SER A 5 5.90 21.22 -5.93
N GLY A 6 5.79 22.46 -5.45
CA GLY A 6 6.89 23.17 -4.81
C GLY A 6 7.32 22.56 -3.49
N ILE A 7 6.38 22.08 -2.65
CA ILE A 7 6.70 21.41 -1.39
C ILE A 7 7.44 20.09 -1.66
N ILE A 8 6.92 19.24 -2.55
CA ILE A 8 7.57 17.97 -2.90
C ILE A 8 8.97 18.22 -3.46
N LYS A 9 9.09 19.14 -4.41
CA LYS A 9 10.38 19.49 -5.01
C LYS A 9 11.36 19.97 -3.96
N SER A 10 10.92 20.84 -3.05
CA SER A 10 11.75 21.30 -1.92
C SER A 10 12.18 20.14 -1.02
N ILE A 11 11.30 19.18 -0.73
CA ILE A 11 11.66 18.00 0.08
C ILE A 11 12.68 17.13 -0.65
N GLN A 12 12.46 16.84 -1.94
CA GLN A 12 13.40 16.10 -2.76
C GLN A 12 14.77 16.81 -2.83
N ASP A 13 14.78 18.14 -2.97
CA ASP A 13 16.00 18.95 -3.00
C ASP A 13 16.75 18.92 -1.66
N ILE A 14 16.05 18.83 -0.52
CA ILE A 14 16.65 18.60 0.80
C ILE A 14 17.26 17.20 0.85
N MET A 15 16.50 16.18 0.46
CA MET A 15 16.95 14.78 0.51
C MET A 15 18.15 14.49 -0.40
N ARG A 16 18.28 15.18 -1.54
CA ARG A 16 19.46 15.07 -2.44
C ARG A 16 20.78 15.46 -1.78
N LYS A 17 20.73 16.23 -0.68
CA LYS A 17 21.92 16.62 0.08
C LYS A 17 22.35 15.58 1.11
N ASP A 18 21.48 14.60 1.41
CA ASP A 18 21.76 13.57 2.41
C ASP A 18 22.55 12.43 1.78
N VAL A 19 23.75 12.17 2.31
CA VAL A 19 24.66 11.13 1.81
C VAL A 19 24.13 9.71 2.02
N GLY A 20 23.10 9.54 2.85
CA GLY A 20 22.48 8.27 3.14
C GLY A 20 21.47 7.80 2.11
N VAL A 21 20.96 8.71 1.26
CA VAL A 21 19.87 8.41 0.32
C VAL A 21 20.36 8.49 -1.11
N ASP A 22 20.41 7.34 -1.77
CA ASP A 22 20.81 7.19 -3.16
C ASP A 22 19.62 6.85 -4.07
N GLY A 23 19.51 7.57 -5.19
CA GLY A 23 18.43 7.41 -6.15
C GLY A 23 17.04 7.85 -5.67
N ASP A 24 16.08 7.89 -6.60
CA ASP A 24 14.71 8.35 -6.30
C ASP A 24 13.91 7.33 -5.50
N ALA A 25 14.17 6.03 -5.66
CA ALA A 25 13.46 4.98 -4.93
C ALA A 25 13.69 5.08 -3.41
N GLN A 26 14.94 5.34 -2.96
CA GLN A 26 15.21 5.52 -1.53
C GLN A 26 14.60 6.83 -1.02
N ARG A 27 14.69 7.93 -1.78
CA ARG A 27 14.03 9.22 -1.42
C ARG A 27 12.53 9.03 -1.22
N ILE A 28 11.88 8.34 -2.16
CA ILE A 28 10.46 8.01 -2.09
C ILE A 28 10.19 7.14 -0.86
N SER A 29 10.99 6.09 -0.62
CA SER A 29 10.85 5.27 0.59
C SER A 29 10.92 6.08 1.88
N GLN A 30 11.83 7.07 1.97
CA GLN A 30 11.93 7.95 3.13
C GLN A 30 10.72 8.87 3.29
N LEU A 31 10.21 9.40 2.18
CA LEU A 31 8.98 10.18 2.18
C LEU A 31 7.79 9.36 2.66
N VAL A 32 7.63 8.13 2.17
CA VAL A 32 6.43 7.33 2.41
C VAL A 32 6.29 6.99 3.89
N TRP A 33 7.33 6.55 4.60
CA TRP A 33 7.19 6.23 6.02
C TRP A 33 6.93 7.48 6.88
N MET A 34 7.54 8.63 6.54
CA MET A 34 7.29 9.89 7.23
C MET A 34 5.86 10.38 7.00
N PHE A 35 5.39 10.31 5.75
CA PHE A 35 4.00 10.63 5.41
C PHE A 35 3.03 9.70 6.13
N PHE A 36 3.32 8.39 6.15
CA PHE A 36 2.48 7.43 6.84
C PHE A 36 2.30 7.78 8.32
N LEU A 37 3.38 8.04 9.06
CA LEU A 37 3.28 8.41 10.48
C LEU A 37 2.51 9.72 10.70
N LYS A 38 2.69 10.70 9.81
CA LYS A 38 1.94 11.95 9.87
C LYS A 38 0.46 11.76 9.56
N ILE A 39 0.11 10.99 8.52
CA ILE A 39 -1.28 10.67 8.14
C ILE A 39 -1.96 9.89 9.25
N LEU A 40 -1.25 8.93 9.84
CA LEU A 40 -1.72 8.18 10.98
C LEU A 40 -2.08 9.16 12.12
N ASP A 41 -1.14 9.99 12.57
CA ASP A 41 -1.35 10.93 13.68
C ASP A 41 -2.49 11.93 13.44
N ASP A 42 -2.59 12.48 12.23
CA ASP A 42 -3.69 13.39 11.86
C ASP A 42 -5.04 12.65 11.84
N ARG A 43 -5.07 11.38 11.42
CA ARG A 43 -6.26 10.53 11.51
C ARG A 43 -6.58 10.15 12.95
N GLU A 44 -5.58 9.91 13.79
CA GLU A 44 -5.79 9.70 15.24
C GLU A 44 -6.40 10.95 15.89
N ASP A 45 -6.02 12.17 15.49
CA ASP A 45 -6.66 13.41 15.96
C ASP A 45 -8.16 13.45 15.61
N GLU A 46 -8.56 12.94 14.43
CA GLU A 46 -9.98 12.84 14.05
C GLU A 46 -10.71 11.75 14.86
N LEU A 47 -10.07 10.59 15.05
CA LEU A 47 -10.65 9.47 15.82
C LEU A 47 -10.77 9.80 17.32
N ASP A 48 -9.82 10.52 17.91
CA ASP A 48 -9.89 11.04 19.29
C ASP A 48 -11.16 11.90 19.51
N LEU A 49 -11.68 12.55 18.47
CA LEU A 49 -12.89 13.39 18.53
C LEU A 49 -14.18 12.60 18.26
N LEU A 50 -14.12 11.53 17.47
CA LEU A 50 -15.29 10.75 17.03
C LEU A 50 -15.55 9.51 17.91
N GLU A 51 -14.51 8.91 18.46
CA GLU A 51 -14.55 7.68 19.26
C GLU A 51 -14.16 7.98 20.72
N ASN A 52 -15.14 7.93 21.64
CA ASN A 52 -14.91 8.25 23.06
C ASN A 52 -13.85 7.37 23.77
N ASP A 53 -13.66 6.14 23.30
CA ASP A 53 -12.72 5.16 23.87
C ASP A 53 -11.52 4.87 22.96
N TYR A 54 -11.20 5.79 22.04
CA TYR A 54 -10.06 5.62 21.15
C TYR A 54 -8.75 5.40 21.93
N LYS A 55 -7.96 4.44 21.47
CA LYS A 55 -6.61 4.19 21.98
C LYS A 55 -5.65 4.07 20.82
N SER A 56 -4.66 4.97 20.82
CA SER A 56 -3.54 4.91 19.89
C SER A 56 -2.80 3.57 20.01
N PRO A 57 -2.39 2.95 18.89
CA PRO A 57 -1.47 1.82 18.93
C PRO A 57 -0.05 2.25 19.35
N LEU A 58 0.26 3.55 19.32
CA LEU A 58 1.58 4.09 19.60
C LEU A 58 1.66 4.68 21.02
N PRO A 59 2.76 4.46 21.76
CA PRO A 59 3.06 5.23 22.96
C PRO A 59 3.10 6.73 22.66
N ALA A 60 2.68 7.54 23.64
CA ALA A 60 2.54 8.98 23.45
C ALA A 60 3.80 9.68 22.89
N HIS A 61 5.00 9.24 23.30
CA HIS A 61 6.29 9.80 22.86
C HIS A 61 6.70 9.40 21.44
N LEU A 62 6.09 8.37 20.86
CA LEU A 62 6.38 7.90 19.49
C LEU A 62 5.38 8.43 18.46
N ARG A 63 4.26 9.01 18.89
CA ARG A 63 3.30 9.66 18.01
C ARG A 63 3.92 10.87 17.33
N TRP A 64 3.60 11.10 16.05
CA TRP A 64 4.16 12.19 15.25
C TRP A 64 4.03 13.55 15.96
N ARG A 65 2.87 13.82 16.58
CA ARG A 65 2.64 15.05 17.34
C ARG A 65 3.66 15.34 18.45
N ALA A 66 4.28 14.32 19.02
CA ALA A 66 5.20 14.48 20.15
C ALA A 66 6.61 14.92 19.75
N TRP A 67 7.10 14.51 18.58
CA TRP A 67 8.49 14.72 18.18
C TRP A 67 8.66 15.52 16.88
N ALA A 68 7.65 15.52 16.01
CA ALA A 68 7.74 16.13 14.68
C ALA A 68 7.10 17.53 14.59
N LYS A 69 5.95 17.76 15.25
CA LYS A 69 5.14 19.00 15.07
C LYS A 69 5.85 20.29 15.52
N ASN A 70 6.76 20.25 16.49
CA ASN A 70 7.54 21.43 16.89
C ASN A 70 8.66 21.71 15.86
N PRO A 71 8.66 22.86 15.14
CA PRO A 71 9.68 23.19 14.14
C PRO A 71 11.11 23.28 14.72
N GLU A 72 11.21 23.64 16.01
CA GLU A 72 12.45 23.74 16.79
C GLU A 72 12.67 22.51 17.69
N GLY A 73 12.00 21.40 17.42
CA GLY A 73 12.16 20.14 18.15
C GLY A 73 13.49 19.42 17.86
N MET A 74 13.58 18.15 18.29
CA MET A 74 14.78 17.31 18.11
C MET A 74 15.38 17.42 16.69
N THR A 75 16.70 17.56 16.59
CA THR A 75 17.44 17.70 15.32
C THR A 75 18.85 17.13 15.47
N GLY A 76 19.61 17.05 14.39
CA GLY A 76 20.98 16.50 14.40
C GLY A 76 21.02 15.07 14.93
N ASP A 77 22.08 14.73 15.66
CA ASP A 77 22.31 13.35 16.14
C ASP A 77 21.18 12.85 17.05
N GLU A 78 20.58 13.74 17.86
CA GLU A 78 19.44 13.39 18.72
C GLU A 78 18.25 12.85 17.92
N LEU A 79 17.89 13.50 16.80
CA LEU A 79 16.80 13.04 15.95
C LEU A 79 17.18 11.75 15.22
N ALA A 80 18.43 11.63 14.76
CA ALA A 80 18.89 10.43 14.07
C ALA A 80 18.86 9.21 15.01
N ASP A 81 19.32 9.37 16.24
CA ASP A 81 19.30 8.32 17.26
C ASP A 81 17.87 7.98 17.69
N PHE A 82 17.00 8.98 17.87
CA PHE A 82 15.59 8.74 18.14
C PHE A 82 14.95 7.87 17.04
N ILE A 83 15.15 8.22 15.76
CA ILE A 83 14.57 7.48 14.64
C ILE A 83 15.13 6.05 14.57
N ASN A 84 16.45 5.90 14.61
CA ASN A 84 17.11 4.63 14.33
C ASN A 84 17.11 3.66 15.52
N VAL A 85 17.18 4.18 16.75
CA VAL A 85 17.37 3.36 17.97
C VAL A 85 16.06 3.21 18.75
N GLN A 86 15.15 4.17 18.67
CA GLN A 86 13.90 4.15 19.43
C GLN A 86 12.69 3.88 18.54
N LEU A 87 12.41 4.77 17.58
CA LEU A 87 11.19 4.74 16.78
C LEU A 87 11.11 3.47 15.92
N PHE A 88 12.05 3.26 15.01
CA PHE A 88 12.01 2.12 14.09
C PHE A 88 11.99 0.76 14.82
N PRO A 89 12.90 0.48 15.77
CA PRO A 89 12.87 -0.78 16.52
C PRO A 89 11.57 -0.99 17.30
N TYR A 90 10.98 0.08 17.85
CA TYR A 90 9.71 -0.06 18.57
C TYR A 90 8.56 -0.41 17.61
N LEU A 91 8.46 0.28 16.47
CA LEU A 91 7.41 0.05 15.49
C LEU A 91 7.51 -1.36 14.87
N LYS A 92 8.72 -1.91 14.71
CA LYS A 92 8.93 -3.27 14.21
C LYS A 92 8.58 -4.35 15.23
N ASP A 93 9.03 -4.20 16.48
CA ASP A 93 9.14 -5.36 17.38
C ASP A 93 8.32 -5.25 18.68
N LYS A 94 7.88 -4.04 19.06
CA LYS A 94 7.35 -3.78 20.42
C LYS A 94 5.89 -3.36 20.47
N LEU A 95 5.21 -3.28 19.33
CA LEU A 95 3.79 -2.95 19.27
C LEU A 95 2.92 -4.11 19.80
N ASN A 96 1.92 -3.78 20.62
CA ASN A 96 0.95 -4.77 21.08
C ASN A 96 -0.12 -5.01 19.99
N THR A 97 -0.05 -6.16 19.33
CA THR A 97 -0.94 -6.50 18.21
C THR A 97 -2.24 -7.22 18.62
N HIS A 98 -2.58 -7.22 19.91
CA HIS A 98 -3.79 -7.88 20.43
C HIS A 98 -4.95 -6.90 20.66
N GLY A 99 -6.19 -7.39 20.47
CA GLY A 99 -7.41 -6.59 20.69
C GLY A 99 -7.72 -5.59 19.57
N PRO A 100 -8.69 -4.68 19.78
CA PRO A 100 -9.13 -3.71 18.78
C PRO A 100 -8.02 -2.76 18.31
N ALA A 101 -7.26 -2.16 19.25
CA ALA A 101 -6.06 -1.37 18.93
C ALA A 101 -4.94 -2.23 18.33
N GLY A 102 -4.93 -3.54 18.62
CA GLY A 102 -3.98 -4.50 18.10
C GLY A 102 -4.00 -4.66 16.58
N LYS A 103 -5.18 -4.51 15.95
CA LYS A 103 -5.26 -4.53 14.48
C LYS A 103 -4.59 -3.31 13.85
N ARG A 104 -4.76 -2.11 14.44
CA ARG A 104 -4.08 -0.89 14.00
C ARG A 104 -2.57 -0.99 14.23
N ALA A 105 -2.16 -1.51 15.39
CA ALA A 105 -0.77 -1.81 15.69
C ALA A 105 -0.14 -2.80 14.70
N MET A 106 -0.88 -3.82 14.26
CA MET A 106 -0.45 -4.77 13.24
C MET A 106 -0.17 -4.09 11.90
N VAL A 107 -1.06 -3.20 11.44
CA VAL A 107 -0.85 -2.42 10.20
C VAL A 107 0.43 -1.59 10.28
N VAL A 108 0.68 -0.91 11.41
CA VAL A 108 1.92 -0.15 11.61
C VAL A 108 3.13 -1.08 11.61
N ARG A 109 3.07 -2.18 12.35
CA ARG A 109 4.16 -3.14 12.44
C ARG A 109 4.54 -3.72 11.07
N ASP A 110 3.56 -4.25 10.35
CA ASP A 110 3.76 -4.90 9.06
C ASP A 110 4.33 -3.90 8.02
N LEU A 111 3.97 -2.62 8.12
CA LEU A 111 4.54 -1.56 7.29
C LEU A 111 6.01 -1.27 7.62
N PHE A 112 6.37 -1.30 8.91
CA PHE A 112 7.72 -0.99 9.37
C PHE A 112 8.67 -2.19 9.39
N GLU A 113 8.17 -3.42 9.32
CA GLU A 113 8.95 -4.67 9.33
C GLU A 113 10.14 -4.60 8.36
N ASP A 114 9.88 -4.23 7.10
CA ASP A 114 10.89 -4.08 6.05
C ASP A 114 11.31 -2.63 5.77
N ALA A 115 10.80 -1.66 6.54
CA ALA A 115 11.17 -0.26 6.38
C ALA A 115 12.56 0.02 6.96
N TYR A 116 13.34 0.85 6.26
CA TYR A 116 14.63 1.33 6.73
C TYR A 116 14.68 2.85 6.67
N ASN A 117 15.30 3.47 7.68
CA ASN A 117 15.71 4.86 7.58
C ASN A 117 17.09 4.93 6.90
N TYR A 118 17.12 5.51 5.71
CA TYR A 118 18.35 5.68 4.94
C TYR A 118 19.02 7.03 5.21
N MET A 119 18.25 8.06 5.59
CA MET A 119 18.80 9.39 5.88
C MET A 119 19.78 9.33 7.05
N LYS A 120 20.96 9.94 6.87
CA LYS A 120 22.00 10.00 7.91
C LYS A 120 22.01 11.32 8.65
N SER A 121 21.62 12.42 8.00
CA SER A 121 21.68 13.73 8.61
C SER A 121 20.37 14.04 9.33
N GLY A 122 20.39 14.06 10.66
CA GLY A 122 19.23 14.47 11.45
C GLY A 122 18.82 15.93 11.22
N THR A 123 19.74 16.80 10.83
CA THR A 123 19.39 18.18 10.46
C THR A 123 18.64 18.26 9.12
N LEU A 124 18.99 17.42 8.14
CA LEU A 124 18.23 17.30 6.89
C LEU A 124 16.89 16.61 7.13
N MET A 125 16.84 15.55 7.97
CA MET A 125 15.59 14.92 8.37
C MET A 125 14.63 15.93 9.00
N ARG A 126 15.10 16.78 9.93
CA ARG A 126 14.30 17.87 10.52
C ARG A 126 13.76 18.83 9.46
N GLN A 127 14.57 19.23 8.48
CA GLN A 127 14.09 20.10 7.39
C GLN A 127 12.98 19.43 6.56
N VAL A 128 13.11 18.14 6.25
CA VAL A 128 12.06 17.36 5.60
C VAL A 128 10.79 17.33 6.46
N ILE A 129 10.91 16.97 7.74
CA ILE A 129 9.78 16.87 8.67
C ILE A 129 9.04 18.21 8.79
N ASN A 130 9.77 19.32 8.90
CA ASN A 130 9.18 20.65 8.97
C ASN A 130 8.39 20.98 7.70
N LYS A 131 8.91 20.61 6.52
CA LYS A 131 8.17 20.74 5.24
C LYS A 131 6.92 19.86 5.19
N LEU A 132 6.98 18.65 5.74
CA LEU A 132 5.80 17.79 5.84
C LEU A 132 4.74 18.39 6.77
N CYS A 133 5.14 19.03 7.87
CA CYS A 133 4.24 19.68 8.81
C CYS A 133 3.56 20.94 8.26
N GLU A 134 4.02 21.51 7.14
CA GLU A 134 3.32 22.60 6.43
C GLU A 134 1.99 22.13 5.78
N ILE A 135 1.75 20.81 5.70
CA ILE A 135 0.55 20.20 5.14
C ILE A 135 -0.35 19.74 6.29
N ASP A 136 -1.62 20.11 6.32
CA ASP A 136 -2.60 19.62 7.31
C ASP A 136 -3.54 18.59 6.67
N PHE A 137 -3.57 17.33 7.12
CA PHE A 137 -4.40 16.31 6.45
C PHE A 137 -5.88 16.32 6.84
N ASN A 138 -6.27 17.14 7.82
CA ASN A 138 -7.65 17.20 8.30
C ASN A 138 -8.50 18.24 7.56
N THR A 139 -7.90 19.07 6.70
CA THR A 139 -8.67 19.99 5.85
C THR A 139 -9.03 19.36 4.51
N LYS A 140 -10.28 19.51 4.06
CA LYS A 140 -10.72 19.02 2.72
C LYS A 140 -9.84 19.55 1.58
N LYS A 141 -9.38 20.80 1.70
CA LYS A 141 -8.51 21.45 0.73
C LYS A 141 -7.17 20.70 0.63
N ASP A 142 -6.59 20.36 1.78
CA ASP A 142 -5.27 19.73 1.82
C ASP A 142 -5.33 18.21 1.61
N ARG A 143 -6.46 17.54 1.84
CA ARG A 143 -6.70 16.16 1.38
C ARG A 143 -6.59 16.05 -0.15
N HIS A 144 -7.17 17.00 -0.89
CA HIS A 144 -7.02 17.05 -2.35
C HIS A 144 -5.57 17.36 -2.78
N THR A 145 -4.92 18.30 -2.08
CA THR A 145 -3.50 18.60 -2.25
C THR A 145 -2.64 17.35 -2.06
N PHE A 146 -2.89 16.57 -1.01
CA PHE A 146 -2.17 15.34 -0.72
C PHE A 146 -2.44 14.26 -1.76
N GLY A 147 -3.68 14.05 -2.20
CA GLY A 147 -3.96 13.14 -3.30
C GLY A 147 -3.11 13.47 -4.53
N GLY A 148 -2.91 14.75 -4.83
CA GLY A 148 -1.97 15.22 -5.84
C GLY A 148 -0.50 14.91 -5.53
N ILE A 149 -0.05 15.08 -4.28
CA ILE A 149 1.31 14.70 -3.82
C ILE A 149 1.54 13.22 -4.06
N TYR A 150 0.63 12.41 -3.55
CA TYR A 150 0.72 10.98 -3.58
C TYR A 150 0.73 10.45 -5.01
N GLU A 151 -0.17 10.94 -5.88
CA GLU A 151 -0.14 10.58 -7.29
C GLU A 151 1.14 11.06 -8.00
N GLN A 152 1.73 12.19 -7.59
CA GLN A 152 3.04 12.59 -8.10
C GLN A 152 4.14 11.63 -7.65
N ILE A 153 4.16 11.23 -6.37
CA ILE A 153 5.09 10.22 -5.85
C ILE A 153 4.95 8.90 -6.62
N LEU A 154 3.72 8.46 -6.91
CA LEU A 154 3.47 7.26 -7.69
C LEU A 154 4.00 7.35 -9.13
N LYS A 155 3.81 8.51 -9.79
CA LYS A 155 4.34 8.76 -11.14
C LYS A 155 5.87 8.85 -11.16
N ASP A 156 6.45 9.49 -10.15
CA ASP A 156 7.90 9.58 -9.98
C ASP A 156 8.49 8.19 -9.75
N LEU A 157 7.84 7.35 -8.93
CA LEU A 157 8.22 5.95 -8.72
C LEU A 157 8.16 5.14 -10.01
N GLN A 158 7.10 5.32 -10.81
CA GLN A 158 6.99 4.69 -12.12
C GLN A 158 8.16 5.09 -13.04
N SER A 159 8.60 6.36 -12.97
CA SER A 159 9.68 6.89 -13.79
C SER A 159 11.07 6.46 -13.30
N ALA A 160 11.22 6.23 -11.99
CA ALA A 160 12.48 5.83 -11.34
C ALA A 160 12.77 4.32 -11.44
N GLY A 161 11.74 3.49 -11.62
CA GLY A 161 11.90 2.05 -11.87
C GLY A 161 11.89 1.70 -13.36
N ASN A 162 11.98 0.40 -13.68
CA ASN A 162 11.55 -0.07 -14.99
C ASN A 162 10.06 0.27 -15.17
N ALA A 163 9.72 1.03 -16.21
CA ALA A 163 8.53 1.88 -16.36
C ALA A 163 7.11 1.22 -16.26
N GLY A 164 6.98 0.00 -15.73
CA GLY A 164 5.70 -0.70 -15.57
C GLY A 164 5.60 -1.66 -14.37
N GLU A 165 6.61 -1.75 -13.50
CA GLU A 165 6.59 -2.79 -12.44
C GLU A 165 5.57 -2.55 -11.32
N PHE A 166 5.13 -1.31 -11.06
CA PHE A 166 4.41 -0.97 -9.81
C PHE A 166 3.11 -0.17 -9.98
N TYR A 167 2.80 0.29 -11.18
CA TYR A 167 1.73 1.27 -11.39
C TYR A 167 0.93 0.97 -12.65
N THR A 168 -0.37 0.78 -12.46
CA THR A 168 -1.35 0.73 -13.54
C THR A 168 -1.98 2.12 -13.69
N PRO A 169 -2.03 2.71 -14.90
CA PRO A 169 -2.64 4.01 -15.10
C PRO A 169 -4.08 4.09 -14.57
N ARG A 170 -4.42 5.18 -13.87
CA ARG A 170 -5.76 5.38 -13.27
C ARG A 170 -6.93 5.23 -14.25
N ALA A 171 -6.72 5.61 -15.50
CA ALA A 171 -7.73 5.42 -16.55
C ALA A 171 -8.06 3.94 -16.78
N VAL A 172 -7.05 3.07 -16.73
CA VAL A 172 -7.19 1.62 -16.90
C VAL A 172 -7.84 0.99 -15.68
N THR A 173 -7.35 1.30 -14.46
CA THR A 173 -7.94 0.74 -13.23
C THR A 173 -9.41 1.13 -13.09
N ARG A 174 -9.75 2.40 -13.34
CA ARG A 174 -11.13 2.90 -13.30
C ARG A 174 -12.01 2.27 -14.37
N PHE A 175 -11.51 2.13 -15.60
CA PHE A 175 -12.25 1.47 -16.67
C PHE A 175 -12.59 0.02 -16.30
N ILE A 176 -11.60 -0.75 -15.86
CA ILE A 176 -11.77 -2.15 -15.48
C ILE A 176 -12.76 -2.29 -14.33
N VAL A 177 -12.59 -1.53 -13.24
CA VAL A 177 -13.50 -1.60 -12.08
C VAL A 177 -14.93 -1.24 -12.47
N ASN A 178 -15.13 -0.23 -13.32
CA ASN A 178 -16.46 0.14 -13.80
C ASN A 178 -17.11 -0.96 -14.66
N ARG A 179 -16.31 -1.70 -15.45
CA ARG A 179 -16.82 -2.80 -16.29
C ARG A 179 -17.11 -4.06 -15.49
N VAL A 180 -16.28 -4.35 -14.49
CA VAL A 180 -16.49 -5.47 -13.57
C VAL A 180 -17.64 -5.18 -12.60
N ALA A 181 -17.86 -3.91 -12.24
CA ALA A 181 -18.97 -3.44 -11.40
C ALA A 181 -19.14 -4.26 -10.11
N PRO A 182 -18.15 -4.27 -9.20
CA PRO A 182 -18.23 -5.02 -7.94
C PRO A 182 -19.37 -4.50 -7.05
N ARG A 183 -20.20 -5.40 -6.52
CA ARG A 183 -21.28 -5.08 -5.57
C ARG A 183 -20.72 -4.95 -4.15
N LEU A 184 -21.50 -4.32 -3.26
CA LEU A 184 -21.07 -4.03 -1.88
C LEU A 184 -20.55 -5.27 -1.15
N ASP A 185 -21.34 -6.34 -1.14
CA ASP A 185 -21.11 -7.62 -0.46
C ASP A 185 -20.13 -8.56 -1.18
N GLU A 186 -19.73 -8.22 -2.41
CA GLU A 186 -18.80 -9.04 -3.19
C GLU A 186 -17.37 -8.84 -2.72
N THR A 187 -16.72 -9.94 -2.32
CA THR A 187 -15.28 -9.91 -2.03
C THR A 187 -14.46 -9.64 -3.29
N VAL A 188 -13.57 -8.64 -3.23
CA VAL A 188 -12.68 -8.22 -4.32
C VAL A 188 -11.24 -8.49 -3.91
N LEU A 189 -10.49 -9.17 -4.78
CA LEU A 189 -9.06 -9.44 -4.59
C LEU A 189 -8.22 -8.80 -5.70
N ASP A 190 -7.12 -8.20 -5.29
CA ASP A 190 -5.98 -7.93 -6.16
C ASP A 190 -4.75 -8.69 -5.62
N PRO A 191 -4.34 -9.83 -6.22
CA PRO A 191 -3.23 -10.65 -5.73
C PRO A 191 -1.84 -10.06 -6.06
N ALA A 192 -1.77 -8.94 -6.76
CA ALA A 192 -0.54 -8.21 -7.09
C ALA A 192 -0.85 -6.71 -7.05
N CYS A 193 -1.22 -6.22 -5.86
CA CYS A 193 -1.94 -4.96 -5.76
C CYS A 193 -1.08 -3.71 -5.96
N GLY A 194 0.25 -3.84 -6.00
CA GLY A 194 1.17 -2.73 -6.18
C GLY A 194 0.84 -1.64 -5.17
N THR A 195 0.60 -0.43 -5.67
CA THR A 195 0.26 0.76 -4.86
C THR A 195 -1.24 0.93 -4.56
N GLY A 196 -2.04 -0.12 -4.79
CA GLY A 196 -3.47 -0.20 -4.47
C GLY A 196 -4.41 0.36 -5.55
N GLY A 197 -3.96 0.43 -6.80
CA GLY A 197 -4.67 1.13 -7.87
C GLY A 197 -6.10 0.64 -8.14
N PHE A 198 -6.28 -0.68 -8.24
CA PHE A 198 -7.59 -1.29 -8.39
C PHE A 198 -8.43 -1.25 -7.12
N LEU A 199 -7.79 -1.37 -5.96
CA LEU A 199 -8.47 -1.36 -4.67
C LEU A 199 -9.09 0.00 -4.36
N THR A 200 -8.37 1.11 -4.61
CA THR A 200 -8.95 2.46 -4.43
C THR A 200 -10.10 2.72 -5.40
N CYS A 201 -9.96 2.35 -6.67
CA CYS A 201 -11.07 2.47 -7.62
C CYS A 201 -12.27 1.60 -7.21
N THR A 202 -12.03 0.44 -6.60
CA THR A 202 -13.09 -0.41 -6.05
C THR A 202 -13.79 0.26 -4.86
N ILE A 203 -13.03 0.87 -3.94
CA ILE A 203 -13.57 1.66 -2.82
C ILE A 203 -14.46 2.78 -3.36
N GLU A 204 -13.94 3.60 -4.27
CA GLU A 204 -14.69 4.70 -4.88
C GLU A 204 -15.96 4.21 -5.57
N HIS A 205 -15.89 3.12 -6.32
CA HIS A 205 -17.05 2.52 -6.99
C HIS A 205 -18.09 2.08 -5.97
N LYS A 206 -17.70 1.27 -4.98
CA LYS A 206 -18.65 0.74 -3.99
C LYS A 206 -19.27 1.84 -3.14
N ARG A 207 -18.46 2.79 -2.68
CA ARG A 207 -18.90 3.93 -1.87
C ARG A 207 -19.88 4.81 -2.64
N LYS A 208 -19.60 5.10 -3.91
CA LYS A 208 -20.50 5.90 -4.77
C LYS A 208 -21.85 5.22 -5.03
N HIS A 209 -21.86 3.91 -5.21
CA HIS A 209 -23.05 3.20 -5.73
C HIS A 209 -23.90 2.52 -4.65
N TYR A 210 -23.30 2.12 -3.52
CA TYR A 210 -23.98 1.24 -2.57
C TYR A 210 -23.93 1.71 -1.12
N VAL A 211 -22.92 2.48 -0.70
CA VAL A 211 -22.79 2.91 0.70
C VAL A 211 -23.77 4.05 1.02
N LYS A 212 -24.62 3.83 2.02
CA LYS A 212 -25.59 4.82 2.52
C LYS A 212 -25.50 5.05 4.02
N ASN A 213 -24.89 4.12 4.76
CA ASN A 213 -24.79 4.13 6.22
C ASN A 213 -23.47 3.48 6.68
N THR A 214 -23.25 3.46 8.00
CA THR A 214 -22.03 2.91 8.61
C THR A 214 -21.86 1.40 8.39
N ASP A 215 -22.94 0.61 8.41
CA ASP A 215 -22.89 -0.84 8.20
C ASP A 215 -22.46 -1.18 6.76
N ASP A 216 -22.90 -0.37 5.79
CA ASP A 216 -22.45 -0.51 4.40
C ASP A 216 -20.95 -0.21 4.28
N GLU A 217 -20.44 0.79 5.02
CA GLU A 217 -19.02 1.14 5.03
C GLU A 217 -18.17 0.01 5.65
N GLU A 218 -18.63 -0.61 6.74
CA GLU A 218 -17.97 -1.80 7.31
C GLU A 218 -17.96 -2.99 6.32
N THR A 219 -19.07 -3.20 5.61
CA THR A 219 -19.16 -4.22 4.56
C THR A 219 -18.17 -3.94 3.42
N LEU A 220 -18.06 -2.67 3.00
CA LEU A 220 -17.08 -2.24 2.01
C LEU A 220 -15.66 -2.56 2.49
N GLN A 221 -15.28 -2.14 3.69
CA GLN A 221 -13.93 -2.32 4.23
C GLN A 221 -13.53 -3.81 4.32
N THR A 222 -14.43 -4.66 4.81
CA THR A 222 -14.18 -6.10 4.96
C THR A 222 -14.15 -6.87 3.65
N SER A 223 -14.75 -6.31 2.58
CA SER A 223 -14.83 -6.95 1.26
C SER A 223 -13.53 -6.89 0.43
N LEU A 224 -12.55 -6.07 0.83
CA LEU A 224 -11.33 -5.81 0.06
C LEU A 224 -10.19 -6.71 0.53
N ARG A 225 -9.44 -7.26 -0.43
CA ARG A 225 -8.22 -8.05 -0.19
C ARG A 225 -7.13 -7.66 -1.18
N GLY A 226 -5.90 -7.55 -0.70
CA GLY A 226 -4.74 -7.21 -1.51
C GLY A 226 -3.52 -8.00 -1.05
N VAL A 227 -2.65 -8.35 -1.98
CA VAL A 227 -1.34 -8.91 -1.68
C VAL A 227 -0.30 -8.23 -2.56
N GLU A 228 0.80 -7.80 -1.96
CA GLU A 228 1.93 -7.20 -2.64
C GLU A 228 3.24 -7.76 -2.07
N LYS A 229 4.16 -8.13 -2.95
CA LYS A 229 5.42 -8.79 -2.58
C LYS A 229 6.52 -7.81 -2.19
N LYS A 230 6.54 -6.61 -2.78
CA LYS A 230 7.59 -5.62 -2.52
C LYS A 230 7.15 -4.63 -1.44
N SER A 231 8.04 -4.38 -0.49
CA SER A 231 7.77 -3.53 0.68
C SER A 231 7.32 -2.11 0.32
N LEU A 232 8.02 -1.44 -0.61
CA LEU A 232 7.69 -0.04 -0.95
C LEU A 232 6.29 0.09 -1.61
N PRO A 233 5.93 -0.68 -2.65
CA PRO A 233 4.57 -0.69 -3.17
C PRO A 233 3.51 -1.06 -2.14
N HIS A 234 3.77 -2.04 -1.26
CA HIS A 234 2.85 -2.42 -0.19
C HIS A 234 2.61 -1.26 0.80
N MET A 235 3.67 -0.60 1.26
CA MET A 235 3.60 0.57 2.15
C MET A 235 2.78 1.71 1.52
N LEU A 236 2.98 1.95 0.23
CA LEU A 236 2.17 2.88 -0.55
C LEU A 236 0.70 2.44 -0.58
N CYS A 237 0.41 1.17 -0.89
CA CYS A 237 -0.95 0.64 -0.89
C CYS A 237 -1.67 0.83 0.46
N VAL A 238 -1.04 0.46 1.57
CA VAL A 238 -1.59 0.63 2.93
C VAL A 238 -1.89 2.10 3.22
N THR A 239 -0.94 2.99 2.90
CA THR A 239 -1.15 4.45 3.05
C THR A 239 -2.35 4.92 2.22
N ASN A 240 -2.45 4.44 0.98
CA ASN A 240 -3.54 4.75 0.07
C ASN A 240 -4.90 4.28 0.61
N MET A 241 -4.96 3.10 1.25
CA MET A 241 -6.18 2.60 1.88
C MET A 241 -6.62 3.51 3.03
N ILE A 242 -5.71 3.92 3.92
CA ILE A 242 -6.01 4.83 5.05
C ILE A 242 -6.56 6.16 4.54
N LEU A 243 -5.97 6.70 3.47
CA LEU A 243 -6.44 7.94 2.84
C LEU A 243 -7.83 7.82 2.21
N HIS A 244 -8.22 6.60 1.84
CA HIS A 244 -9.57 6.29 1.40
C HIS A 244 -10.47 5.86 2.55
N GLU A 245 -10.14 6.24 3.79
CA GLU A 245 -10.93 6.02 5.01
C GLU A 245 -11.08 4.54 5.38
N ILE A 246 -10.13 3.70 4.94
CA ILE A 246 -9.98 2.32 5.42
C ILE A 246 -8.99 2.36 6.59
N ASP A 247 -9.49 2.59 7.81
CA ASP A 247 -8.67 2.88 8.99
C ASP A 247 -7.74 1.73 9.41
N THR A 248 -8.09 0.49 9.05
CA THR A 248 -7.32 -0.69 9.46
C THR A 248 -7.28 -1.72 8.33
N PRO A 249 -6.46 -1.49 7.28
CA PRO A 249 -6.42 -2.32 6.08
C PRO A 249 -5.68 -3.66 6.31
N THR A 250 -6.10 -4.46 7.30
CA THR A 250 -5.47 -5.75 7.67
C THR A 250 -5.53 -6.80 6.56
N ASN A 251 -6.38 -6.60 5.55
CA ASN A 251 -6.52 -7.50 4.42
C ASN A 251 -5.54 -7.18 3.27
N ILE A 252 -4.64 -6.20 3.45
CA ILE A 252 -3.57 -5.86 2.51
C ILE A 252 -2.26 -6.44 3.04
N ARG A 253 -1.85 -7.58 2.48
CA ARG A 253 -0.72 -8.36 2.99
C ARG A 253 0.58 -8.04 2.24
N HIS A 254 1.67 -7.90 2.99
CA HIS A 254 3.02 -7.95 2.43
C HIS A 254 3.43 -9.42 2.33
N ASP A 255 3.27 -10.02 1.16
CA ASP A 255 3.47 -11.46 0.97
C ASP A 255 3.70 -11.79 -0.52
N ASN A 256 4.26 -12.97 -0.81
CA ASN A 256 4.31 -13.50 -2.17
C ASN A 256 3.09 -14.41 -2.39
N THR A 257 2.13 -13.94 -3.19
CA THR A 257 0.91 -14.69 -3.56
C THR A 257 1.21 -16.07 -4.14
N LEU A 258 2.34 -16.26 -4.83
CA LEU A 258 2.71 -17.53 -5.46
C LEU A 258 3.46 -18.50 -4.50
N SER A 259 3.82 -18.04 -3.29
CA SER A 259 4.56 -18.84 -2.32
C SER A 259 3.71 -19.87 -1.58
N ARG A 260 2.39 -19.65 -1.48
CA ARG A 260 1.47 -20.60 -0.85
C ARG A 260 1.18 -21.76 -1.81
N PRO A 261 1.33 -23.03 -1.38
CA PRO A 261 1.03 -24.18 -2.23
C PRO A 261 -0.38 -24.15 -2.80
N TYR A 262 -0.53 -24.41 -4.10
CA TYR A 262 -1.81 -24.37 -4.83
C TYR A 262 -2.89 -25.24 -4.18
N LYS A 263 -2.49 -26.38 -3.63
CA LYS A 263 -3.37 -27.34 -2.94
C LYS A 263 -3.94 -26.81 -1.62
N ASP A 264 -3.26 -25.84 -1.00
CA ASP A 264 -3.65 -25.29 0.31
C ASP A 264 -4.75 -24.22 0.17
N TYR A 265 -5.01 -23.73 -1.04
CA TYR A 265 -6.13 -22.84 -1.33
C TYR A 265 -7.46 -23.61 -1.33
N SER A 266 -8.36 -23.16 -0.46
CA SER A 266 -9.64 -23.77 -0.16
C SER A 266 -10.82 -22.83 -0.49
N ASN A 267 -12.05 -23.29 -0.27
CA ASN A 267 -13.24 -22.48 -0.57
C ASN A 267 -13.31 -21.16 0.21
N ARG A 268 -12.68 -21.05 1.39
CA ARG A 268 -12.62 -19.80 2.18
C ARG A 268 -11.75 -18.72 1.55
N ASP A 269 -10.79 -19.13 0.73
CA ASP A 269 -9.85 -18.24 0.04
C ASP A 269 -10.48 -17.67 -1.24
N LYS A 270 -11.57 -18.28 -1.73
CA LYS A 270 -12.23 -17.86 -2.96
C LYS A 270 -12.94 -16.52 -2.81
N VAL A 271 -12.91 -15.74 -3.89
CA VAL A 271 -13.51 -14.41 -3.97
C VAL A 271 -14.52 -14.29 -5.12
N ASN A 272 -15.35 -13.26 -5.06
CA ASN A 272 -16.36 -12.99 -6.08
C ASN A 272 -15.73 -12.30 -7.30
N VAL A 273 -14.78 -11.41 -7.07
CA VAL A 273 -14.18 -10.56 -8.08
C VAL A 273 -12.66 -10.55 -7.94
N VAL A 274 -11.95 -10.67 -9.06
CA VAL A 274 -10.53 -10.37 -9.14
C VAL A 274 -10.30 -9.21 -10.12
N VAL A 275 -9.58 -8.19 -9.69
CA VAL A 275 -9.14 -7.07 -10.54
C VAL A 275 -7.65 -6.88 -10.31
N THR A 276 -6.83 -7.07 -11.34
CA THR A 276 -5.38 -7.11 -11.13
C THR A 276 -4.57 -6.87 -12.40
N ASN A 277 -3.34 -6.42 -12.19
CA ASN A 277 -2.30 -6.27 -13.19
C ASN A 277 -1.04 -7.03 -12.72
N PRO A 278 -0.98 -8.35 -12.93
CA PRO A 278 0.16 -9.15 -12.50
C PRO A 278 1.44 -8.71 -13.22
N PRO A 279 2.63 -9.02 -12.68
CA PRO A 279 3.90 -8.73 -13.34
C PRO A 279 3.95 -9.31 -14.76
N PHE A 280 4.26 -8.48 -15.77
CA PHE A 280 4.32 -8.88 -17.19
C PHE A 280 5.53 -9.72 -17.57
N GLY A 281 6.49 -9.85 -16.66
CA GLY A 281 7.71 -10.62 -16.83
C GLY A 281 8.43 -10.75 -15.49
N GLY A 282 9.52 -11.51 -15.49
CA GLY A 282 10.24 -11.90 -14.30
C GLY A 282 10.12 -13.40 -14.05
N MET A 283 11.13 -13.94 -13.38
CA MET A 283 11.11 -15.29 -12.85
C MET A 283 10.91 -15.19 -11.35
N GLU A 284 10.03 -16.02 -10.81
CA GLU A 284 10.00 -16.23 -9.36
C GLU A 284 11.29 -16.92 -8.89
N GLU A 285 11.51 -16.90 -7.58
CA GLU A 285 12.59 -17.67 -6.97
C GLU A 285 12.49 -19.15 -7.35
N ASP A 286 13.65 -19.79 -7.59
CA ASP A 286 13.71 -21.20 -7.94
C ASP A 286 12.94 -22.03 -6.89
N GLY A 287 11.96 -22.80 -7.35
CA GLY A 287 11.15 -23.68 -6.52
C GLY A 287 9.73 -23.18 -6.28
N ILE A 288 9.40 -21.91 -6.56
CA ILE A 288 8.01 -21.42 -6.48
C ILE A 288 7.08 -22.18 -7.42
N GLU A 289 7.56 -22.61 -8.59
CA GLU A 289 6.80 -23.43 -9.53
C GLU A 289 6.38 -24.78 -8.92
N ASN A 290 7.08 -25.29 -7.90
CA ASN A 290 6.73 -26.55 -7.24
C ASN A 290 5.46 -26.45 -6.39
N ASN A 291 5.03 -25.24 -6.06
CA ASN A 291 3.73 -24.98 -5.42
C ASN A 291 2.56 -25.31 -6.33
N PHE A 292 2.78 -25.43 -7.64
CA PHE A 292 1.76 -25.69 -8.64
C PHE A 292 1.76 -27.16 -9.10
N PRO A 293 0.59 -27.69 -9.52
CA PRO A 293 0.50 -29.01 -10.14
C PRO A 293 1.45 -29.14 -11.32
N ALA A 294 2.01 -30.34 -11.55
CA ALA A 294 2.98 -30.59 -12.62
C ALA A 294 2.49 -30.11 -14.01
N SER A 295 1.18 -30.15 -14.26
CA SER A 295 0.56 -29.69 -15.51
C SER A 295 0.64 -28.18 -15.74
N PHE A 296 0.86 -27.39 -14.69
CA PHE A 296 0.82 -25.93 -14.70
C PHE A 296 2.14 -25.28 -14.27
N ARG A 297 3.21 -26.07 -14.08
CA ARG A 297 4.52 -25.53 -13.71
C ARG A 297 5.13 -24.78 -14.89
N THR A 298 5.53 -23.56 -14.63
CA THR A 298 6.19 -22.65 -15.57
C THR A 298 6.99 -21.64 -14.77
N ARG A 299 8.02 -21.05 -15.39
CA ARG A 299 8.81 -19.96 -14.79
C ARG A 299 8.23 -18.58 -15.10
N GLU A 300 7.22 -18.52 -15.97
CA GLU A 300 6.51 -17.30 -16.32
C GLU A 300 5.57 -16.89 -15.18
N THR A 301 5.94 -15.85 -14.43
CA THR A 301 5.15 -15.35 -13.29
C THR A 301 3.69 -15.05 -13.67
N ALA A 302 3.46 -14.40 -14.82
CA ALA A 302 2.11 -14.06 -15.29
C ALA A 302 1.19 -15.28 -15.46
N ASP A 303 1.73 -16.40 -15.97
CA ASP A 303 0.99 -17.64 -16.18
C ASP A 303 0.58 -18.27 -14.84
N LEU A 304 1.50 -18.30 -13.86
CA LEU A 304 1.22 -18.80 -12.50
C LEU A 304 0.14 -17.97 -11.80
N PHE A 305 0.19 -16.64 -11.94
CA PHE A 305 -0.89 -15.77 -11.45
C PHE A 305 -2.23 -16.13 -12.09
N LEU A 306 -2.29 -16.38 -13.40
CA LEU A 306 -3.57 -16.73 -14.04
C LEU A 306 -4.12 -18.07 -13.55
N VAL A 307 -3.27 -19.10 -13.39
CA VAL A 307 -3.65 -20.39 -12.79
C VAL A 307 -4.29 -20.17 -11.41
N LEU A 308 -3.67 -19.32 -10.60
CA LEU A 308 -4.11 -19.04 -9.25
C LEU A 308 -5.41 -18.21 -9.24
N ILE A 309 -5.54 -17.21 -10.11
CA ILE A 309 -6.76 -16.42 -10.25
C ILE A 309 -7.96 -17.31 -10.57
N ILE A 310 -7.82 -18.24 -11.53
CA ILE A 310 -8.90 -19.20 -11.86
C ILE A 310 -9.28 -20.04 -10.63
N LYS A 311 -8.29 -20.50 -9.86
CA LYS A 311 -8.51 -21.28 -8.62
C LYS A 311 -9.24 -20.47 -7.54
N LEU A 312 -8.94 -19.18 -7.43
CA LEU A 312 -9.47 -18.27 -6.41
C LEU A 312 -10.87 -17.72 -6.74
N LEU A 313 -11.41 -17.92 -7.94
CA LEU A 313 -12.77 -17.50 -8.24
C LEU A 313 -13.81 -18.44 -7.63
N LYS A 314 -14.84 -17.85 -7.01
CA LYS A 314 -16.09 -18.55 -6.69
C LYS A 314 -16.81 -18.96 -7.98
N ASN A 315 -17.77 -19.89 -7.87
CA ASN A 315 -18.69 -20.17 -8.97
C ASN A 315 -19.42 -18.88 -9.36
N GLN A 316 -19.52 -18.57 -10.66
CA GLN A 316 -20.02 -17.29 -11.18
C GLN A 316 -19.19 -16.06 -10.75
N GLY A 317 -18.01 -16.26 -10.19
CA GLY A 317 -17.03 -15.20 -9.98
C GLY A 317 -16.50 -14.68 -11.31
N ARG A 318 -15.99 -13.46 -11.31
CA ARG A 318 -15.47 -12.80 -12.52
C ARG A 318 -14.11 -12.17 -12.25
N ALA A 319 -13.25 -12.17 -13.25
CA ALA A 319 -11.96 -11.52 -13.18
C ALA A 319 -11.78 -10.54 -14.35
N ALA A 320 -11.05 -9.46 -14.10
CA ALA A 320 -10.44 -8.65 -15.13
C ALA A 320 -8.95 -8.55 -14.84
N VAL A 321 -8.15 -9.06 -15.77
CA VAL A 321 -6.71 -9.23 -15.61
C VAL A 321 -6.03 -8.54 -16.79
N VAL A 322 -5.08 -7.66 -16.50
CA VAL A 322 -4.19 -7.10 -17.54
C VAL A 322 -3.09 -8.11 -17.81
N LEU A 323 -2.90 -8.51 -19.06
CA LEU A 323 -1.92 -9.51 -19.47
C LEU A 323 -1.11 -9.00 -20.68
N PRO A 324 0.16 -9.41 -20.81
CA PRO A 324 0.96 -9.09 -21.99
C PRO A 324 0.52 -9.94 -23.20
N ASP A 325 0.76 -9.44 -24.41
CA ASP A 325 0.46 -10.13 -25.67
C ASP A 325 1.06 -11.54 -25.73
N GLY A 326 2.25 -11.74 -25.15
CA GLY A 326 2.92 -13.03 -25.09
C GLY A 326 2.14 -14.13 -24.35
N PHE A 327 1.13 -13.77 -23.54
CA PHE A 327 0.18 -14.73 -22.99
C PHE A 327 -0.78 -15.27 -24.07
N LEU A 328 -1.35 -14.36 -24.88
CA LEU A 328 -2.34 -14.68 -25.90
C LEU A 328 -1.77 -15.58 -27.00
N PHE A 329 -0.56 -15.28 -27.46
CA PHE A 329 0.09 -15.99 -28.57
C PHE A 329 1.00 -17.14 -28.13
N GLY A 330 1.27 -17.30 -26.84
CA GLY A 330 2.14 -18.34 -26.35
C GLY A 330 1.54 -19.75 -26.44
N GLU A 331 2.42 -20.73 -26.60
CA GLU A 331 2.09 -22.15 -26.72
C GLU A 331 2.34 -22.94 -25.40
N GLY A 332 2.07 -24.24 -25.42
CA GLY A 332 2.34 -25.13 -24.29
C GLY A 332 1.39 -24.88 -23.12
N MET A 333 1.92 -24.43 -21.98
CA MET A 333 1.15 -24.19 -20.76
C MET A 333 0.02 -23.18 -20.98
N LYS A 334 0.31 -22.09 -21.70
CA LYS A 334 -0.65 -21.03 -22.05
C LYS A 334 -1.83 -21.57 -22.87
N THR A 335 -1.59 -22.53 -23.77
CA THR A 335 -2.65 -23.20 -24.54
C THR A 335 -3.57 -24.05 -23.67
N ARG A 336 -3.09 -24.53 -22.52
CA ARG A 336 -3.91 -25.30 -21.57
C ARG A 336 -4.74 -24.41 -20.64
N LEU A 337 -4.32 -23.16 -20.45
CA LEU A 337 -5.02 -22.16 -19.65
C LEU A 337 -6.14 -21.45 -20.41
N LYS A 338 -5.91 -21.19 -21.70
CA LYS A 338 -6.90 -20.69 -22.65
C LYS A 338 -7.94 -21.77 -22.91
#